data_AF-A0A2S6H9X8-F1
#
_entry.id   AF-A0A2S6H9X8-F1
#
_cell.length_a   1.000
_cell.length_b   1.000
_cell.length_c   1.000
_cell.angle_alpha   90.00
_cell.angle_beta   90.00
_cell.angle_gamma   90.00
#
_symmetry.space_group_name_H-M   'P 1'
#
loop_
_entity.id
_entity.type
_entity.pdbx_description
1 polymer ?
#
loop_
_entity_poly.entity_id
_entity_poly.type
_entity_poly.pdbx_seq_one_letter_code
_entity_poly.pdbx_strand_id
1 'polypeptide(L)'
;MSTSNEYYIPHKATWPVIGTAGLVMMLAGFANYLNGSAAGSAWMLLGLTVFIVMLAGWFTLQSGESESGMYSTQVGISYRMGMMWFIFSEIMFFAVFFGTLWYTRNLSVPWLGGEGARAATKELLWPSFEAVWPTNGPGKVGGEFEPMGAWGLPFLNTLILLTSGVSCTWAHHGLLAKNRDQLIKGLAATVGLGLLFVSFQAFEYHEAYTEMGLTLGSGIYGSTFFMLTGFHGFHVCVGAIILSVVLFRSWKGHFKPENHFAFEAAAWYWHFVDVVWLGLFVFVYVI
;
A
#
# COMPACT_ATOMS: atom_id res chain seq x y z
N MET A 1 -26.44 26.17 -7.78
CA MET A 1 -25.46 26.62 -6.77
C MET A 1 -26.08 26.32 -5.43
N SER A 2 -25.49 25.44 -4.62
CA SER A 2 -26.02 25.21 -3.27
C SER A 2 -25.88 26.50 -2.47
N THR A 3 -26.95 26.89 -1.80
CA THR A 3 -26.92 27.91 -0.74
C THR A 3 -25.94 27.44 0.33
N SER A 4 -25.22 28.37 0.95
CA SER A 4 -24.05 28.12 1.81
C SER A 4 -24.27 27.28 3.08
N ASN A 5 -25.45 26.65 3.24
CA ASN A 5 -25.84 25.92 4.44
C ASN A 5 -26.47 24.53 4.18
N GLU A 6 -26.60 24.08 2.94
CA GLU A 6 -27.18 22.75 2.66
C GLU A 6 -26.09 21.70 2.43
N TYR A 7 -26.18 20.59 3.16
CA TYR A 7 -25.31 19.43 2.98
C TYR A 7 -25.73 18.64 1.75
N TYR A 8 -24.76 18.04 1.04
CA TYR A 8 -25.04 17.24 -0.15
C TYR A 8 -25.84 15.97 0.20
N ILE A 9 -26.96 15.75 -0.50
CA ILE A 9 -27.80 14.54 -0.37
C ILE A 9 -27.74 13.76 -1.69
N PRO A 10 -27.13 12.56 -1.72
CA PRO A 10 -27.04 11.76 -2.94
C PRO A 10 -28.40 11.24 -3.44
N HIS A 11 -28.61 11.23 -4.75
CA HIS A 11 -29.91 10.87 -5.35
C HIS A 11 -30.18 9.35 -5.44
N LYS A 12 -29.15 8.51 -5.64
CA LYS A 12 -29.27 7.03 -5.73
C LYS A 12 -27.97 6.32 -5.30
N ALA A 13 -28.09 5.19 -4.60
CA ALA A 13 -26.97 4.35 -4.16
C ALA A 13 -26.83 3.07 -5.02
N THR A 14 -26.52 3.22 -6.31
CA THR A 14 -26.37 2.08 -7.25
C THR A 14 -25.01 1.38 -7.12
N TRP A 15 -23.93 2.15 -7.03
CA TRP A 15 -22.56 1.63 -6.97
C TRP A 15 -22.25 0.73 -5.76
N PRO A 16 -22.72 1.01 -4.52
CA PRO A 16 -22.52 0.12 -3.37
C PRO A 16 -23.01 -1.32 -3.61
N VAL A 17 -24.14 -1.49 -4.32
CA VAL A 17 -24.72 -2.80 -4.61
C VAL A 17 -23.84 -3.58 -5.59
N ILE A 18 -23.39 -2.92 -6.67
CA ILE A 18 -22.50 -3.51 -7.67
C ILE A 18 -21.16 -3.88 -7.02
N GLY A 19 -20.65 -3.00 -6.14
CA GLY A 19 -19.41 -3.23 -5.40
C GLY A 19 -19.48 -4.45 -4.50
N THR A 20 -20.56 -4.58 -3.73
CA THR A 20 -20.82 -5.74 -2.87
C THR A 20 -20.88 -7.03 -3.69
N ALA A 21 -21.62 -7.03 -4.81
CA ALA A 21 -21.70 -8.19 -5.69
C ALA A 21 -20.33 -8.59 -6.25
N GLY A 22 -19.55 -7.61 -6.74
CA GLY A 22 -18.19 -7.84 -7.23
C GLY A 22 -17.27 -8.43 -6.18
N LEU A 23 -17.26 -7.88 -4.95
CA LEU A 23 -16.44 -8.38 -3.84
C LEU A 23 -16.83 -9.79 -3.42
N VAL A 24 -18.12 -10.10 -3.29
CA VAL A 24 -18.59 -11.45 -2.94
C VAL A 24 -18.16 -12.45 -4.01
N MET A 25 -18.36 -12.13 -5.29
CA MET A 25 -17.95 -12.98 -6.40
C MET A 25 -16.43 -13.20 -6.42
N MET A 26 -15.65 -12.13 -6.18
CA MET A 26 -14.20 -12.19 -6.15
C MET A 26 -13.70 -13.10 -5.02
N LEU A 27 -14.17 -12.87 -3.79
CA LEU A 27 -13.73 -13.61 -2.62
C LEU A 27 -14.22 -15.06 -2.62
N ALA A 28 -15.46 -15.32 -3.05
CA ALA A 28 -15.97 -16.68 -3.21
C ALA A 28 -15.23 -17.43 -4.33
N GLY A 29 -14.92 -16.76 -5.44
CA GLY A 29 -14.11 -17.32 -6.53
C GLY A 29 -12.71 -17.67 -6.05
N PHE A 30 -12.05 -16.77 -5.31
CA PHE A 30 -10.73 -17.01 -4.73
C PHE A 30 -10.73 -18.20 -3.75
N ALA A 31 -11.72 -18.27 -2.86
CA ALA A 31 -11.88 -19.41 -1.95
C ALA A 31 -12.04 -20.73 -2.74
N ASN A 32 -12.85 -20.75 -3.79
CA ASN A 32 -13.03 -21.92 -4.65
C ASN A 32 -11.74 -22.29 -5.40
N TYR A 33 -10.97 -21.31 -5.86
CA TYR A 33 -9.67 -21.53 -6.50
C TYR A 33 -8.69 -22.24 -5.56
N LEU A 34 -8.59 -21.78 -4.31
CA LEU A 34 -7.73 -22.42 -3.29
C LEU A 34 -8.18 -23.86 -2.94
N ASN A 35 -9.46 -24.16 -3.13
CA ASN A 35 -10.03 -25.51 -2.91
C ASN A 35 -10.06 -26.38 -4.17
N GLY A 36 -9.35 -26.00 -5.24
CA GLY A 36 -9.17 -26.81 -6.45
C GLY A 36 -10.35 -26.80 -7.43
N SER A 37 -11.33 -25.93 -7.26
CA SER A 37 -12.44 -25.79 -8.21
C SER A 37 -11.95 -25.14 -9.52
N ALA A 38 -12.15 -25.82 -10.64
CA ALA A 38 -11.79 -25.31 -11.97
C ALA A 38 -12.50 -23.99 -12.32
N ALA A 39 -13.68 -23.74 -11.75
CA ALA A 39 -14.43 -22.50 -11.97
C ALA A 39 -13.95 -21.35 -11.07
N GLY A 40 -13.17 -21.62 -10.02
CA GLY A 40 -12.79 -20.64 -9.01
C GLY A 40 -12.06 -19.42 -9.59
N SER A 41 -11.08 -19.64 -10.47
CA SER A 41 -10.32 -18.56 -11.11
C SER A 41 -11.20 -17.67 -11.99
N ALA A 42 -12.13 -18.26 -12.76
CA ALA A 42 -13.05 -17.51 -13.61
C ALA A 42 -13.99 -16.61 -12.78
N TRP A 43 -14.58 -17.15 -11.70
CA TRP A 43 -15.42 -16.38 -10.78
C TRP A 43 -14.64 -15.26 -10.07
N MET A 44 -13.41 -15.54 -9.67
CA MET A 44 -12.52 -14.55 -9.05
C MET A 44 -12.26 -13.38 -10.00
N LEU A 45 -11.85 -13.66 -11.25
CA LEU A 45 -11.55 -12.64 -12.25
C LEU A 45 -12.80 -11.85 -12.68
N LEU A 46 -13.96 -12.52 -12.78
CA LEU A 46 -15.23 -11.86 -13.05
C LEU A 46 -15.60 -10.89 -11.91
N GLY A 47 -15.51 -11.35 -10.65
CA GLY A 47 -15.77 -10.50 -9.49
C GLY A 47 -14.83 -9.29 -9.42
N LEU A 48 -13.54 -9.50 -9.68
CA LEU A 48 -12.54 -8.42 -9.77
C LEU A 48 -12.92 -7.40 -10.87
N THR A 49 -13.33 -7.88 -12.04
CA THR A 49 -13.75 -7.00 -13.15
C THR A 49 -14.97 -6.17 -12.76
N VAL A 50 -15.99 -6.78 -12.15
CA VAL A 50 -17.19 -6.07 -11.65
C VAL A 50 -16.79 -5.01 -10.63
N PHE A 51 -15.87 -5.34 -9.71
CA PHE A 51 -15.38 -4.41 -8.71
C PHE A 51 -14.61 -3.23 -9.34
N ILE A 52 -13.74 -3.46 -10.33
CA ILE A 52 -13.02 -2.40 -11.05
C ILE A 52 -14.00 -1.49 -11.82
N VAL A 53 -15.00 -2.07 -12.50
CA VAL A 53 -16.05 -1.29 -13.19
C VAL A 53 -16.80 -0.40 -12.21
N MET A 54 -17.14 -0.94 -11.04
CA MET A 54 -17.76 -0.16 -9.97
C MET A 54 -16.87 1.01 -9.52
N LEU A 55 -15.58 0.76 -9.23
CA LEU A 55 -14.66 1.82 -8.81
C LEU A 55 -14.54 2.92 -9.86
N ALA A 56 -14.32 2.55 -11.13
CA ALA A 56 -14.23 3.51 -12.22
C ALA A 56 -15.52 4.33 -12.39
N GLY A 57 -16.68 3.67 -12.32
CA GLY A 57 -17.97 4.33 -12.44
C GLY A 57 -18.27 5.26 -11.27
N TRP A 58 -18.03 4.82 -10.04
CA TRP A 58 -18.26 5.62 -8.83
C TRP A 58 -17.32 6.83 -8.79
N PHE A 59 -16.01 6.65 -9.01
CA PHE A 59 -15.09 7.78 -9.03
C PHE A 59 -15.35 8.76 -10.19
N THR A 60 -15.83 8.27 -11.34
CA THR A 60 -16.24 9.14 -12.44
C THR A 60 -17.45 9.98 -12.04
N LEU A 61 -18.49 9.37 -11.45
CA LEU A 61 -19.66 10.09 -10.93
C LEU A 61 -19.23 11.17 -9.93
N GLN A 62 -18.47 10.78 -8.90
CA GLN A 62 -17.94 11.67 -7.87
C GLN A 62 -17.14 12.85 -8.47
N SER A 63 -16.33 12.58 -9.49
CA SER A 63 -15.57 13.63 -10.17
C SER A 63 -16.51 14.59 -10.93
N GLY A 64 -17.53 14.09 -11.62
CA GLY A 64 -18.51 14.91 -12.32
C GLY A 64 -19.35 15.77 -11.37
N GLU A 65 -19.72 15.22 -10.22
CA GLU A 65 -20.45 15.95 -9.17
C GLU A 65 -19.60 17.06 -8.54
N SER A 66 -18.29 16.82 -8.38
CA SER A 66 -17.33 17.84 -7.94
C SER A 66 -17.22 18.99 -8.94
N GLU A 67 -17.08 18.68 -10.24
CA GLU A 67 -16.95 19.70 -11.29
C GLU A 67 -18.24 20.51 -11.50
N SER A 68 -19.41 19.93 -11.23
CA SER A 68 -20.70 20.64 -11.32
C SER A 68 -20.94 21.63 -10.17
N GLY A 69 -20.05 21.65 -9.17
CA GLY A 69 -20.13 22.56 -8.03
C GLY A 69 -21.20 22.18 -7.01
N MET A 70 -21.57 20.89 -6.92
CA MET A 70 -22.56 20.42 -5.94
C MET A 70 -22.00 20.32 -4.51
N TYR A 71 -20.68 20.28 -4.34
CA TYR A 71 -20.05 20.16 -3.03
C TYR A 71 -19.78 21.52 -2.40
N SER A 72 -20.40 21.76 -1.25
CA SER A 72 -20.13 22.91 -0.39
C SER A 72 -18.83 22.71 0.40
N THR A 73 -18.34 23.79 1.02
CA THR A 73 -17.15 23.74 1.89
C THR A 73 -17.31 22.72 3.03
N GLN A 74 -18.52 22.59 3.58
CA GLN A 74 -18.81 21.62 4.63
C GLN A 74 -18.59 20.17 4.15
N VAL A 75 -19.04 19.84 2.94
CA VAL A 75 -18.79 18.53 2.32
C VAL A 75 -17.29 18.31 2.09
N GLY A 76 -16.57 19.35 1.67
CA GLY A 76 -15.11 19.30 1.53
C GLY A 76 -14.37 19.01 2.84
N ILE A 77 -14.85 19.54 3.98
CA ILE A 77 -14.30 19.20 5.31
C ILE A 77 -14.55 17.73 5.63
N SER A 78 -15.78 17.23 5.43
CA SER A 78 -16.11 15.82 5.64
C SER A 78 -15.24 14.88 4.81
N TYR A 79 -14.96 15.23 3.54
CA TYR A 79 -14.06 14.44 2.70
C TYR A 79 -12.63 14.38 3.23
N ARG A 80 -12.09 15.50 3.73
CA ARG A 80 -10.77 15.52 4.38
C ARG A 80 -10.76 14.67 5.65
N MET A 81 -11.81 14.75 6.47
CA MET A 81 -11.96 13.89 7.64
C MET A 81 -12.02 12.41 7.27
N GLY A 82 -12.78 12.06 6.23
CA GLY A 82 -12.84 10.70 5.71
C GLY A 82 -11.47 10.19 5.27
N MET A 83 -10.70 11.02 4.55
CA MET A 83 -9.35 10.66 4.12
C MET A 83 -8.38 10.48 5.31
N MET A 84 -8.46 11.35 6.33
CA MET A 84 -7.63 11.21 7.53
C MET A 84 -7.92 9.89 8.27
N TRP A 85 -9.20 9.55 8.45
CA TRP A 85 -9.57 8.29 9.11
C TRP A 85 -9.21 7.06 8.27
N PHE A 86 -9.31 7.15 6.95
CA PHE A 86 -8.83 6.11 6.05
C PHE A 86 -7.32 5.91 6.20
N ILE A 87 -6.50 6.96 6.12
CA ILE A 87 -5.04 6.84 6.31
C ILE A 87 -4.73 6.27 7.70
N PHE A 88 -5.45 6.70 8.74
CA PHE A 88 -5.27 6.17 10.08
C PHE A 88 -5.55 4.66 10.14
N SER A 89 -6.59 4.16 9.47
CA SER A 89 -6.83 2.71 9.40
C SER A 89 -5.73 1.96 8.66
N GLU A 90 -5.16 2.55 7.60
CA GLU A 90 -4.02 1.95 6.90
C GLU A 90 -2.75 1.91 7.78
N ILE A 91 -2.50 2.95 8.59
CA ILE A 91 -1.41 2.94 9.57
C ILE A 91 -1.61 1.81 10.60
N MET A 92 -2.83 1.63 11.11
CA MET A 92 -3.14 0.53 12.03
C MET A 92 -3.00 -0.84 11.37
N PHE A 93 -3.34 -0.98 10.09
CA PHE A 93 -3.10 -2.19 9.32
C PHE A 93 -1.60 -2.53 9.26
N PHE A 94 -0.73 -1.57 8.90
CA PHE A 94 0.72 -1.79 8.91
C PHE A 94 1.28 -2.02 10.32
N ALA A 95 0.70 -1.40 11.36
CA ALA A 95 1.12 -1.58 12.74
C ALA A 95 1.02 -3.05 13.19
N VAL A 96 0.05 -3.82 12.67
CA VAL A 96 -0.06 -5.27 12.95
C VAL A 96 1.14 -6.03 12.38
N PHE A 97 1.59 -5.70 11.17
CA PHE A 97 2.74 -6.38 10.57
C PHE A 97 4.06 -5.99 11.24
N PHE A 98 4.29 -4.71 11.52
CA PHE A 98 5.45 -4.27 12.29
C PHE A 98 5.44 -4.83 13.71
N GLY A 99 4.26 -4.90 14.35
CA GLY A 99 4.08 -5.54 15.64
C GLY A 99 4.39 -7.04 15.61
N THR A 100 4.01 -7.73 14.53
CA THR A 100 4.34 -9.16 14.32
C THR A 100 5.84 -9.36 14.15
N LEU A 101 6.51 -8.51 13.37
CA LEU A 101 7.97 -8.51 13.22
C LEU A 101 8.66 -8.28 14.57
N TRP A 102 8.25 -7.26 15.31
CA TRP A 102 8.79 -6.93 16.62
C TRP A 102 8.58 -8.07 17.62
N TYR A 103 7.36 -8.61 17.71
CA TYR A 103 7.01 -9.73 18.58
C TYR A 103 7.86 -10.96 18.26
N THR A 104 8.02 -11.26 16.97
CA THR A 104 8.82 -12.40 16.54
C THR A 104 10.28 -12.23 16.94
N ARG A 105 10.88 -11.10 16.57
CA ARG A 105 12.32 -10.85 16.76
C ARG A 105 12.71 -10.71 18.23
N ASN A 106 11.91 -10.00 19.02
CA ASN A 106 12.29 -9.61 20.38
C ASN A 106 11.72 -10.54 21.46
N LEU A 107 10.70 -11.33 21.15
CA LEU A 107 10.08 -12.24 22.13
C LEU A 107 10.13 -13.68 21.64
N SER A 108 9.50 -14.00 20.51
CA SER A 108 9.35 -15.39 20.06
C SER A 108 10.68 -16.10 19.82
N VAL A 109 11.61 -15.48 19.08
CA VAL A 109 12.91 -16.07 18.76
C VAL A 109 13.79 -16.24 20.01
N PRO A 110 13.99 -15.22 20.87
CA PRO A 110 14.72 -15.40 22.13
C PRO A 110 14.12 -16.47 23.05
N TRP A 111 12.78 -16.55 23.14
CA TRP A 111 12.09 -17.57 23.91
C TRP A 111 12.33 -18.99 23.38
N LEU A 112 12.37 -19.15 22.05
CA LEU A 112 12.76 -20.42 21.41
C LEU A 112 14.24 -20.75 21.65
N GLY A 113 15.09 -19.73 21.78
CA GLY A 113 16.49 -19.87 22.19
C GLY A 113 16.70 -20.19 23.68
N GLY A 114 15.62 -20.30 24.46
CA GLY A 114 15.67 -20.69 25.87
C GLY A 114 15.69 -19.52 26.86
N GLU A 115 15.45 -18.28 26.44
CA GLU A 115 15.41 -17.13 27.34
C GLU A 115 14.31 -17.26 28.43
N GLY A 116 14.66 -16.86 29.65
CA GLY A 116 13.81 -16.96 30.82
C GLY A 116 13.65 -18.39 31.31
N ALA A 117 12.42 -18.80 31.61
CA ALA A 117 12.12 -20.15 32.14
C ALA A 117 12.14 -21.26 31.06
N ARG A 118 12.54 -20.96 29.81
CA ARG A 118 12.41 -21.87 28.66
C ARG A 118 13.67 -22.63 28.30
N ALA A 119 14.75 -22.49 29.07
CA ALA A 119 16.02 -23.18 28.83
C ALA A 119 15.83 -24.72 28.71
N ALA A 120 15.05 -25.33 29.61
CA ALA A 120 14.75 -26.76 29.54
C ALA A 120 13.97 -27.16 28.28
N THR A 121 13.05 -26.29 27.82
CA THR A 121 12.29 -26.52 26.58
C THR A 121 13.18 -26.45 25.35
N LYS A 122 14.12 -25.50 25.31
CA LYS A 122 15.11 -25.37 24.22
C LYS A 122 16.00 -26.61 24.15
N GLU A 123 16.57 -27.05 25.27
CA GLU A 123 17.41 -28.26 25.31
C GLU A 123 16.64 -29.54 24.91
N LEU A 124 15.34 -29.62 25.23
CA LEU A 124 14.52 -30.78 24.89
C LEU A 124 14.05 -30.79 23.42
N LEU A 125 13.56 -29.66 22.91
CA LEU A 125 12.91 -29.59 21.59
C LEU A 125 13.87 -29.15 20.49
N TRP A 126 14.73 -28.18 20.77
CA TRP A 126 15.55 -27.47 19.77
C TRP A 126 16.99 -27.27 20.25
N PRO A 127 17.73 -28.33 20.62
CA PRO A 127 19.05 -28.21 21.24
C PRO A 127 20.07 -27.48 20.36
N SER A 128 19.93 -27.62 19.04
CA SER A 128 20.82 -27.00 18.04
C SER A 128 20.32 -25.65 17.51
N PHE A 129 19.22 -25.11 18.03
CA PHE A 129 18.71 -23.82 17.57
C PHE A 129 19.41 -22.67 18.29
N GLU A 130 19.85 -21.70 17.49
CA GLU A 130 20.43 -20.45 17.98
C GLU A 130 19.44 -19.31 17.72
N ALA A 131 19.18 -18.51 18.75
CA ALA A 131 18.30 -17.35 18.66
C ALA A 131 19.02 -16.18 17.97
N VAL A 132 19.11 -16.26 16.65
CA VAL A 132 19.62 -15.20 15.79
C VAL A 132 18.50 -14.64 14.92
N TRP A 133 18.66 -13.39 14.50
CA TRP A 133 17.82 -12.77 13.49
C TRP A 133 18.70 -12.27 12.35
N PRO A 134 18.32 -12.49 11.08
CA PRO A 134 17.13 -13.19 10.59
C PRO A 134 17.20 -14.72 10.77
N THR A 135 16.03 -15.38 10.83
CA THR A 135 15.91 -16.85 10.98
C THR A 135 14.65 -17.41 10.32
N ASN A 136 14.72 -18.64 9.84
CA ASN A 136 13.56 -19.44 9.42
C ASN A 136 13.09 -20.44 10.50
N GLY A 137 13.54 -20.23 11.74
CA GLY A 137 13.15 -21.02 12.90
C GLY A 137 13.90 -22.35 13.04
N PRO A 138 13.65 -23.09 14.12
CA PRO A 138 14.43 -24.28 14.45
C PRO A 138 14.22 -25.46 13.48
N GLY A 139 13.09 -25.46 12.75
CA GLY A 139 12.81 -26.44 11.70
C GLY A 139 13.49 -26.14 10.35
N LYS A 140 14.26 -25.05 10.23
CA LYS A 140 14.88 -24.60 8.98
C LYS A 140 13.89 -24.56 7.79
N VAL A 141 12.71 -23.99 8.05
CA VAL A 141 11.60 -23.99 7.09
C VAL A 141 12.00 -23.25 5.82
N GLY A 142 11.88 -23.90 4.67
CA GLY A 142 12.26 -23.32 3.38
C GLY A 142 13.76 -23.34 3.06
N GLY A 143 14.59 -23.97 3.89
CA GLY A 143 16.01 -24.21 3.59
C GLY A 143 16.95 -23.06 3.95
N GLU A 144 18.11 -23.01 3.33
CA GLU A 144 19.07 -21.91 3.51
C GLU A 144 18.64 -20.70 2.69
N PHE A 145 18.82 -19.50 3.25
CA PHE A 145 18.54 -18.24 2.58
C PHE A 145 19.55 -17.18 2.98
N GLU A 146 19.76 -16.22 2.10
CA GLU A 146 20.48 -14.98 2.39
C GLU A 146 19.47 -13.84 2.62
N PRO A 147 19.63 -13.04 3.68
CA PRO A 147 18.75 -11.90 3.92
C PRO A 147 19.07 -10.73 2.98
N MET A 148 18.03 -10.00 2.57
CA MET A 148 18.19 -8.84 1.70
C MET A 148 18.93 -7.70 2.42
N GLY A 149 20.07 -7.28 1.89
CA GLY A 149 20.87 -6.20 2.47
C GLY A 149 20.26 -4.81 2.23
N ALA A 150 20.38 -3.92 3.21
CA ALA A 150 19.87 -2.53 3.09
C ALA A 150 20.57 -1.71 2.01
N TRP A 151 21.87 -1.92 1.84
CA TRP A 151 22.71 -1.11 0.97
C TRP A 151 22.73 -1.71 -0.44
N GLY A 152 22.09 -1.03 -1.39
CA GLY A 152 21.86 -1.54 -2.74
C GLY A 152 20.49 -1.11 -3.23
N LEU A 153 19.69 -2.08 -3.70
CA LEU A 153 18.33 -1.83 -4.19
C LEU A 153 17.42 -1.15 -3.17
N PRO A 154 17.36 -1.57 -1.89
CA PRO A 154 16.45 -0.95 -0.92
C PRO A 154 16.80 0.51 -0.64
N PHE A 155 18.10 0.82 -0.53
CA PHE A 155 18.56 2.20 -0.38
C PHE A 155 18.24 3.05 -1.63
N LEU A 156 18.45 2.52 -2.84
CA LEU A 156 18.09 3.21 -4.08
C LEU A 156 16.58 3.50 -4.14
N ASN A 157 15.75 2.51 -3.81
CA ASN A 157 14.30 2.65 -3.73
C ASN A 157 13.87 3.69 -2.69
N THR A 158 14.61 3.82 -1.58
CA THR A 158 14.41 4.89 -0.60
C THR A 158 14.65 6.27 -1.21
N LEU A 159 15.74 6.44 -1.96
CA LEU A 159 16.02 7.72 -2.64
C LEU A 159 14.96 8.03 -3.72
N ILE A 160 14.51 7.03 -4.46
CA ILE A 160 13.46 7.17 -5.49
C ILE A 160 12.16 7.66 -4.86
N LEU A 161 11.68 7.01 -3.79
CA LEU A 161 10.43 7.41 -3.12
C LEU A 161 10.53 8.79 -2.50
N LEU A 162 11.61 9.09 -1.76
CA LEU A 162 11.79 10.43 -1.16
C LEU A 162 11.84 11.54 -2.23
N THR A 163 12.52 11.27 -3.36
CA THR A 163 12.53 12.19 -4.50
C THR A 163 11.13 12.35 -5.09
N SER A 164 10.35 11.27 -5.17
CA SER A 164 8.97 11.31 -5.65
C SER A 164 8.09 12.17 -4.73
N GLY A 165 8.24 12.06 -3.41
CA GLY A 165 7.56 12.90 -2.42
C GLY A 165 7.87 14.38 -2.61
N VAL A 166 9.14 14.74 -2.80
CA VAL A 166 9.55 16.12 -3.11
C VAL A 166 8.90 16.61 -4.41
N SER A 167 8.87 15.79 -5.46
CA SER A 167 8.25 16.15 -6.73
C SER A 167 6.73 16.33 -6.62
N CYS A 168 6.06 15.58 -5.74
CA CYS A 168 4.64 15.70 -5.43
C CYS A 168 4.35 17.02 -4.70
N THR A 169 5.15 17.36 -3.68
CA THR A 169 5.05 18.64 -2.99
C THR A 169 5.33 19.81 -3.94
N TRP A 170 6.32 19.68 -4.83
CA TRP A 170 6.61 20.69 -5.85
C TRP A 170 5.42 20.91 -6.81
N ALA A 171 4.72 19.84 -7.21
CA ALA A 171 3.48 19.94 -7.98
C ALA A 171 2.38 20.68 -7.20
N HIS A 172 2.24 20.41 -5.90
CA HIS A 172 1.26 21.09 -5.06
C HIS A 172 1.50 22.60 -5.01
N HIS A 173 2.76 23.03 -4.83
CA HIS A 173 3.11 24.45 -4.91
C HIS A 173 2.80 25.06 -6.29
N GLY A 174 3.00 24.30 -7.37
CA GLY A 174 2.59 24.72 -8.71
C GLY A 174 1.09 24.96 -8.83
N LEU A 175 0.28 24.05 -8.27
CA LEU A 175 -1.17 24.20 -8.23
C LEU A 175 -1.60 25.46 -7.47
N LEU A 176 -1.04 25.70 -6.27
CA LEU A 176 -1.35 26.89 -5.47
C LEU A 176 -0.92 28.19 -6.15
N ALA A 177 0.23 28.18 -6.83
CA ALA A 177 0.74 29.31 -7.60
C ALA A 177 0.03 29.52 -8.96
N LYS A 178 -0.98 28.70 -9.28
CA LYS A 178 -1.64 28.67 -10.60
C LYS A 178 -0.67 28.40 -11.77
N ASN A 179 0.49 27.81 -11.48
CA ASN A 179 1.48 27.38 -12.46
C ASN A 179 1.20 25.94 -12.90
N ARG A 180 0.44 25.81 -13.99
CA ARG A 180 0.01 24.51 -14.52
C ARG A 180 1.17 23.65 -15.03
N ASP A 181 2.18 24.26 -15.64
CA ASP A 181 3.33 23.52 -16.16
C ASP A 181 4.10 22.83 -15.02
N GLN A 182 4.34 23.56 -13.92
CA GLN A 182 4.93 23.02 -12.70
C GLN A 182 4.10 21.88 -12.10
N LEU A 183 2.77 22.07 -11.98
CA LEU A 183 1.86 21.03 -11.49
C LEU A 183 1.97 19.74 -12.30
N ILE A 184 1.89 19.84 -13.63
CA ILE A 184 1.90 18.68 -14.52
C ILE A 184 3.26 17.98 -14.50
N LYS A 185 4.37 18.74 -14.59
CA LYS A 185 5.72 18.16 -14.56
C LYS A 185 6.02 17.47 -13.25
N GLY A 186 5.64 18.08 -12.12
CA GLY A 186 5.86 17.46 -10.80
C GLY A 186 5.06 16.19 -10.60
N LEU A 187 3.77 16.18 -10.97
CA LEU A 187 2.95 14.96 -10.91
C LEU A 187 3.44 13.87 -11.86
N ALA A 188 3.84 14.22 -13.08
CA ALA A 188 4.40 13.26 -14.04
C ALA A 188 5.70 12.65 -13.52
N ALA A 189 6.58 13.45 -12.92
CA ALA A 189 7.78 12.95 -12.26
C ALA A 189 7.45 12.04 -11.07
N THR A 190 6.48 12.41 -10.24
CA THR A 190 6.04 11.58 -9.10
C THR A 190 5.56 10.21 -9.56
N VAL A 191 4.67 10.17 -10.55
CA VAL A 191 4.14 8.91 -11.12
C VAL A 191 5.25 8.08 -11.75
N GLY A 192 6.15 8.71 -12.52
CA GLY A 192 7.28 8.02 -13.14
C GLY A 192 8.22 7.38 -12.11
N LEU A 193 8.55 8.09 -11.03
CA LEU A 193 9.36 7.58 -9.93
C LEU A 193 8.64 6.47 -9.15
N GLY A 194 7.33 6.57 -8.96
CA GLY A 194 6.53 5.50 -8.36
C GLY A 194 6.54 4.20 -9.18
N LEU A 195 6.40 4.30 -10.51
CA LEU A 195 6.53 3.14 -11.40
C LEU A 195 7.95 2.56 -11.38
N LEU A 196 8.96 3.44 -11.31
CA LEU A 196 10.35 3.03 -11.20
C LEU A 196 10.60 2.24 -9.91
N PHE A 197 10.10 2.73 -8.77
CA PHE A 197 10.17 2.00 -7.49
C PHE A 197 9.57 0.60 -7.59
N VAL A 198 8.36 0.47 -8.15
CA VAL A 198 7.70 -0.84 -8.32
C VAL A 198 8.52 -1.77 -9.21
N SER A 199 9.18 -1.25 -10.25
CA SER A 199 10.03 -2.04 -11.13
C SER A 199 11.28 -2.57 -10.41
N PHE A 200 11.94 -1.72 -9.61
CA PHE A 200 13.09 -2.14 -8.79
C PHE A 200 12.67 -3.10 -7.68
N GLN A 201 11.50 -2.91 -7.06
CA GLN A 201 10.96 -3.85 -6.08
C GLN A 201 10.67 -5.23 -6.67
N ALA A 202 10.17 -5.28 -7.91
CA ALA A 202 9.97 -6.54 -8.62
C ALA A 202 11.30 -7.24 -8.95
N PHE A 203 12.33 -6.46 -9.30
CA PHE A 203 13.68 -6.99 -9.50
C PHE A 203 14.27 -7.55 -8.20
N GLU A 204 14.12 -6.84 -7.08
CA GLU A 204 14.53 -7.29 -5.76
C GLU A 204 13.85 -8.63 -5.38
N TYR A 205 12.55 -8.77 -5.66
CA TYR A 205 11.85 -10.04 -5.41
C TYR A 205 12.31 -11.16 -6.32
N HIS A 206 12.64 -10.86 -7.57
CA HIS A 206 13.19 -11.85 -8.48
C HIS A 206 14.53 -12.40 -7.95
N GLU A 207 15.46 -11.51 -7.61
CA GLU A 207 16.77 -11.85 -7.05
C GLU A 207 16.64 -12.62 -5.72
N ALA A 208 15.74 -12.18 -4.84
CA ALA A 208 15.45 -12.87 -3.58
C ALA A 208 15.04 -14.34 -3.81
N TYR A 209 14.17 -14.58 -4.79
CA TYR A 209 13.66 -15.91 -5.11
C TYR A 209 14.66 -16.79 -5.87
N THR A 210 15.42 -16.25 -6.81
CA THR A 210 16.28 -17.05 -7.70
C THR A 210 17.69 -17.24 -7.17
N GLU A 211 18.27 -16.21 -6.57
CA GLU A 211 19.69 -16.22 -6.15
C GLU A 211 19.84 -16.43 -4.64
N MET A 212 18.94 -15.87 -3.83
CA MET A 212 19.12 -15.80 -2.37
C MET A 212 18.37 -16.88 -1.59
N GLY A 213 17.52 -17.69 -2.23
CA GLY A 213 16.66 -18.67 -1.54
C GLY A 213 15.64 -18.04 -0.58
N LEU A 214 15.46 -16.72 -0.63
CA LEU A 214 14.52 -15.97 0.19
C LEU A 214 13.16 -15.93 -0.50
N THR A 215 12.24 -16.75 0.00
CA THR A 215 10.88 -16.89 -0.55
C THR A 215 9.83 -16.65 0.53
N LEU A 216 8.56 -16.53 0.13
CA LEU A 216 7.42 -16.57 1.06
C LEU A 216 7.43 -17.81 1.97
N GLY A 217 8.04 -18.91 1.54
CA GLY A 217 8.17 -20.17 2.28
C GLY A 217 9.41 -20.27 3.18
N SER A 218 10.31 -19.28 3.18
CA SER A 218 11.57 -19.29 3.95
C SER A 218 11.35 -18.94 5.43
N GLY A 219 10.35 -19.58 6.04
CA GLY A 219 9.98 -19.46 7.45
C GLY A 219 9.48 -18.07 7.84
N ILE A 220 9.73 -17.70 9.10
CA ILE A 220 9.17 -16.49 9.68
C ILE A 220 9.79 -15.20 9.12
N TYR A 221 11.10 -15.21 8.79
CA TYR A 221 11.73 -14.07 8.13
C TYR A 221 11.16 -13.84 6.74
N GLY A 222 11.16 -14.87 5.87
CA GLY A 222 10.64 -14.72 4.50
C GLY A 222 9.16 -14.29 4.47
N SER A 223 8.31 -14.95 5.26
CA SER A 223 6.89 -14.57 5.32
C SER A 223 6.67 -13.15 5.84
N THR A 224 7.34 -12.70 6.91
CA THR A 224 7.18 -11.33 7.41
C THR A 224 7.76 -10.30 6.44
N PHE A 225 8.92 -10.58 5.82
CA PHE A 225 9.53 -9.74 4.79
C PHE A 225 8.55 -9.47 3.64
N PHE A 226 8.12 -10.52 2.92
CA PHE A 226 7.28 -10.37 1.74
C PHE A 226 5.88 -9.84 2.04
N MET A 227 5.33 -10.11 3.23
CA MET A 227 4.03 -9.55 3.61
C MET A 227 4.14 -8.04 3.87
N LEU A 228 5.17 -7.60 4.59
CA LEU A 228 5.42 -6.18 4.88
C LEU A 228 5.72 -5.39 3.60
N THR A 229 6.71 -5.82 2.83
CA THR A 229 7.14 -5.13 1.60
C THR A 229 6.11 -5.31 0.48
N GLY A 230 5.42 -6.46 0.43
CA GLY A 230 4.41 -6.76 -0.59
C GLY A 230 3.15 -5.92 -0.43
N PHE A 231 2.62 -5.79 0.80
CA PHE A 231 1.50 -4.88 1.04
C PHE A 231 1.90 -3.43 0.81
N HIS A 232 3.11 -3.01 1.18
CA HIS A 232 3.58 -1.67 0.85
C HIS A 232 3.66 -1.44 -0.66
N GLY A 233 4.26 -2.37 -1.42
CA GLY A 233 4.30 -2.31 -2.88
C GLY A 233 2.90 -2.24 -3.50
N PHE A 234 1.91 -2.96 -2.94
CA PHE A 234 0.51 -2.81 -3.34
C PHE A 234 -0.02 -1.38 -3.12
N HIS A 235 0.26 -0.77 -1.97
CA HIS A 235 -0.14 0.62 -1.69
C HIS A 235 0.58 1.63 -2.61
N VAL A 236 1.86 1.41 -2.95
CA VAL A 236 2.58 2.22 -3.94
C VAL A 236 1.89 2.14 -5.31
N CYS A 237 1.49 0.94 -5.76
CA CYS A 237 0.73 0.77 -6.99
C CYS A 237 -0.61 1.52 -6.96
N VAL A 238 -1.38 1.39 -5.87
CA VAL A 238 -2.64 2.11 -5.68
C VAL A 238 -2.41 3.63 -5.72
N GLY A 239 -1.40 4.11 -5.00
CA GLY A 239 -1.01 5.53 -4.99
C GLY A 239 -0.63 6.05 -6.37
N ALA A 240 0.14 5.28 -7.14
CA ALA A 240 0.55 5.64 -8.50
C ALA A 240 -0.63 5.72 -9.46
N ILE A 241 -1.63 4.82 -9.32
CA ILE A 241 -2.88 4.87 -10.08
C ILE A 241 -3.68 6.13 -9.72
N ILE A 242 -3.85 6.41 -8.42
CA ILE A 242 -4.57 7.61 -7.96
C ILE A 242 -3.89 8.88 -8.48
N LEU A 243 -2.57 8.99 -8.35
CA LEU A 243 -1.79 10.13 -8.85
C LEU A 243 -1.84 10.26 -10.37
N SER A 244 -1.88 9.14 -11.11
CA SER A 244 -2.07 9.16 -12.57
C SER A 244 -3.43 9.73 -12.96
N VAL A 245 -4.49 9.40 -12.22
CA VAL A 245 -5.83 9.99 -12.41
C VAL A 245 -5.82 11.48 -12.07
N VAL A 246 -5.17 11.88 -10.98
CA VAL A 246 -5.02 13.29 -10.59
C VAL A 246 -4.18 14.07 -11.62
N LEU A 247 -3.12 13.48 -12.19
CA LEU A 247 -2.34 14.05 -13.27
C LEU A 247 -3.21 14.30 -14.50
N PHE A 248 -4.00 13.31 -14.93
CA PHE A 248 -4.91 13.47 -16.05
C PHE A 248 -5.97 14.56 -15.81
N ARG A 249 -6.57 14.61 -14.61
CA ARG A 249 -7.52 15.67 -14.23
C ARG A 249 -6.88 17.04 -14.15
N SER A 250 -5.63 17.12 -13.69
CA SER A 250 -4.83 18.36 -13.69
C SER A 250 -4.58 18.83 -15.13
N TRP A 251 -4.30 17.89 -16.04
CA TRP A 251 -4.13 18.22 -17.46
C TRP A 251 -5.45 18.63 -18.12
N LYS A 252 -6.60 18.19 -17.63
CA LYS A 252 -7.90 18.76 -18.06
C LYS A 252 -8.25 20.09 -17.38
N GLY A 253 -7.55 20.46 -16.31
CA GLY A 253 -7.74 21.73 -15.62
C GLY A 253 -8.87 21.71 -14.59
N HIS A 254 -9.16 20.53 -14.03
CA HIS A 254 -10.25 20.33 -13.07
C HIS A 254 -9.95 20.90 -11.67
N PHE A 255 -8.70 21.30 -11.38
CA PHE A 255 -8.31 21.75 -10.05
C PHE A 255 -8.01 23.23 -9.99
N LYS A 256 -8.45 23.86 -8.90
CA LYS A 256 -8.18 25.27 -8.57
C LYS A 256 -7.55 25.36 -7.18
N PRO A 257 -6.76 26.41 -6.86
CA PRO A 257 -6.18 26.58 -5.53
C PRO A 257 -7.21 26.56 -4.40
N GLU A 258 -8.46 26.93 -4.67
CA GLU A 258 -9.52 26.98 -3.67
C GLU A 258 -10.31 25.66 -3.59
N ASN A 259 -10.23 24.81 -4.63
CA ASN A 259 -10.94 23.53 -4.70
C ASN A 259 -10.10 22.46 -5.42
N HIS A 260 -9.36 21.69 -4.64
CA HIS A 260 -8.46 20.64 -5.13
C HIS A 260 -8.35 19.46 -4.14
N PHE A 261 -9.43 19.15 -3.40
CA PHE A 261 -9.43 18.06 -2.40
C PHE A 261 -8.89 16.73 -2.96
N ALA A 262 -9.27 16.34 -4.18
CA ALA A 262 -8.80 15.08 -4.76
C ALA A 262 -7.27 15.06 -4.97
N PHE A 263 -6.65 16.21 -5.27
CA PHE A 263 -5.20 16.34 -5.30
C PHE A 263 -4.63 16.19 -3.89
N GLU A 264 -5.18 16.91 -2.90
CA GLU A 264 -4.69 16.85 -1.51
C GLU A 264 -4.78 15.43 -0.94
N ALA A 265 -5.91 14.74 -1.15
CA ALA A 265 -6.09 13.36 -0.71
C ALA A 265 -5.06 12.42 -1.34
N ALA A 266 -4.77 12.58 -2.63
CA ALA A 266 -3.75 11.80 -3.31
C ALA A 266 -2.34 12.08 -2.77
N ALA A 267 -2.02 13.36 -2.52
CA ALA A 267 -0.73 13.76 -1.95
C ALA A 267 -0.56 13.25 -0.51
N TRP A 268 -1.60 13.34 0.33
CA TRP A 268 -1.58 12.78 1.68
C TRP A 268 -1.38 11.27 1.67
N TYR A 269 -2.06 10.54 0.77
CA TYR A 269 -1.87 9.11 0.60
C TYR A 269 -0.44 8.78 0.16
N TRP A 270 0.11 9.52 -0.80
CA TRP A 270 1.47 9.30 -1.29
C TRP A 270 2.52 9.49 -0.20
N HIS A 271 2.41 10.58 0.58
CA HIS A 271 3.31 10.80 1.71
C HIS A 271 3.13 9.77 2.83
N PHE A 272 1.92 9.24 3.04
CA PHE A 272 1.71 8.10 3.93
C PHE A 272 2.51 6.87 3.46
N VAL A 273 2.47 6.56 2.16
CA VAL A 273 3.22 5.47 1.56
C VAL A 273 4.73 5.67 1.72
N ASP A 274 5.24 6.91 1.55
CA ASP A 274 6.64 7.26 1.80
C ASP A 274 7.04 6.99 3.27
N VAL A 275 6.20 7.39 4.23
CA VAL A 275 6.48 7.20 5.66
C VAL A 275 6.51 5.71 6.04
N VAL A 276 5.59 4.90 5.52
CA VAL A 276 5.61 3.45 5.74
C VAL A 276 6.88 2.84 5.17
N TRP A 277 7.33 3.28 3.98
CA TRP A 277 8.59 2.80 3.40
C TRP A 277 9.80 3.09 4.30
N LEU A 278 9.88 4.30 4.88
CA LEU A 278 10.97 4.61 5.82
C LEU A 278 10.96 3.68 7.04
N GLY A 279 9.78 3.33 7.54
CA GLY A 279 9.62 2.30 8.58
C GLY A 279 10.15 0.94 8.11
N LEU A 280 9.79 0.51 6.90
CA LEU A 280 10.29 -0.74 6.32
C LEU A 280 11.81 -0.73 6.16
N PHE A 281 12.37 0.33 5.57
CA PHE A 281 13.80 0.48 5.38
C PHE A 281 14.56 0.31 6.71
N VAL A 282 14.10 0.98 7.78
CA VAL A 282 14.75 0.88 9.08
C VAL A 282 14.56 -0.49 9.73
N PHE A 283 13.33 -1.00 9.84
CA PHE A 283 13.03 -2.17 10.67
C PHE A 283 13.16 -3.51 9.97
N VAL A 284 13.14 -3.54 8.64
CA VAL A 284 13.23 -4.78 7.85
C VAL A 284 14.63 -4.96 7.27
N TYR A 285 15.23 -3.87 6.76
CA TYR A 285 16.48 -3.94 6.02
C TYR A 285 17.71 -3.58 6.86
N VAL A 286 17.63 -2.54 7.71
CA VAL A 286 18.79 -2.05 8.47
C VAL A 286 18.98 -2.77 9.80
N ILE A 287 17.89 -2.96 10.55
CA ILE A 287 17.87 -3.58 11.89
C ILE A 287 17.15 -4.92 11.81
#